data_AF-A0A938IY08-F1
#
_entry.id   AF-A0A938IY08-F1
#
_cell.length_a   1.000
_cell.length_b   1.000
_cell.length_c   1.000
_cell.angle_alpha   90.00
_cell.angle_beta   90.00
_cell.angle_gamma   90.00
#
_symmetry.space_group_name_H-M   'P 1'
#
loop_
_entity.id
_entity.type
_entity.pdbx_description
1 polymer ?
#
loop_
_entity_poly.entity_id
_entity_poly.type
_entity_poly.pdbx_seq_one_letter_code
_entity_poly.pdbx_strand_id
1 'polypeptide(L)'
;MEWVTITAATLEDAKSLALDQLGVAPEDAEIEVLEEPKPGLFGRLRGEAKVRARVRPTSVRETSRRERGGRDGERRGGRSRSRERGARDGRDGERRRERSDSRGPARERTPDRERSADDGDVARDDDVSDNRRRREDAPKVPVTTVRDAATTFLDGLFQAAGLSATVESSIDGEEIDIAVQGDNLTMFVGPRGATLTNLQDITRVVSQRRLGDHDTRLRVDVGGYRQRRKDALGRFALKVANDV
;
A
#
# COMPACT_ATOMS: atom_id res chain seq x y z
N MET A 1 -29.27 -15.21 22.30
CA MET A 1 -28.72 -13.93 21.81
C MET A 1 -29.85 -13.21 21.11
N GLU A 2 -30.14 -11.99 21.55
CA GLU A 2 -31.25 -11.18 21.06
C GLU A 2 -30.80 -10.42 19.80
N TRP A 3 -31.67 -10.37 18.79
CA TRP A 3 -31.45 -9.58 17.59
C TRP A 3 -32.06 -8.19 17.80
N VAL A 4 -31.27 -7.15 17.56
CA VAL A 4 -31.78 -5.77 17.57
C VAL A 4 -32.09 -5.37 16.13
N THR A 5 -33.29 -4.85 15.88
CA THR A 5 -33.70 -4.34 14.57
C THR A 5 -33.73 -2.82 14.61
N ILE A 6 -33.03 -2.16 13.68
CA ILE A 6 -32.96 -0.71 13.57
C ILE A 6 -33.33 -0.27 12.16
N THR A 7 -33.99 0.88 12.09
CA THR A 7 -34.41 1.52 10.84
C THR A 7 -33.82 2.92 10.75
N ALA A 8 -33.27 3.30 9.59
CA ALA A 8 -32.74 4.65 9.36
C ALA A 8 -32.92 5.10 7.90
N ALA A 9 -32.68 6.38 7.61
CA ALA A 9 -32.84 6.96 6.28
C ALA A 9 -31.83 6.41 5.26
N THR A 10 -30.63 6.04 5.72
CA THR A 10 -29.58 5.44 4.89
C THR A 10 -29.10 4.12 5.48
N LEU A 11 -28.48 3.30 4.62
CA LEU A 11 -27.93 2.00 5.03
C LEU A 11 -26.75 2.15 5.98
N GLU A 12 -25.94 3.20 5.84
CA GLU A 12 -24.82 3.50 6.74
C GLU A 12 -25.31 3.93 8.12
N ASP A 13 -26.33 4.80 8.17
CA ASP A 13 -26.92 5.25 9.43
C ASP A 13 -27.59 4.10 10.19
N ALA A 14 -28.24 3.17 9.48
CA ALA A 14 -28.86 2.00 10.12
C ALA A 14 -27.81 1.07 10.74
N LYS A 15 -26.62 0.95 10.13
CA LYS A 15 -25.52 0.13 10.65
C LYS A 15 -24.84 0.78 11.85
N SER A 16 -24.56 2.08 11.80
CA SER A 16 -23.92 2.79 12.92
C SER A 16 -24.79 2.76 14.16
N LEU A 17 -26.09 3.08 14.03
CA LEU A 17 -27.04 3.01 15.14
C LEU A 17 -27.16 1.61 15.73
N ALA A 18 -27.07 0.57 14.89
CA ALA A 18 -27.13 -0.83 15.35
C ALA A 18 -25.90 -1.22 16.17
N LEU A 19 -24.73 -0.72 15.80
CA LEU A 19 -23.48 -0.93 16.54
C LEU A 19 -23.47 -0.14 17.85
N ASP A 20 -23.91 1.11 17.82
CA ASP A 20 -24.00 1.97 19.01
C ASP A 20 -24.94 1.38 20.06
N GLN A 21 -26.09 0.84 19.63
CA GLN A 21 -27.05 0.21 20.54
C GLN A 21 -26.53 -1.12 21.13
N LEU A 22 -25.72 -1.87 20.38
CA LEU A 22 -25.09 -3.09 20.86
C LEU A 22 -23.79 -2.83 21.65
N GLY A 23 -23.21 -1.63 21.54
CA GLY A 23 -21.96 -1.24 22.21
C GLY A 23 -20.75 -2.06 21.76
N VAL A 24 -20.76 -2.55 20.51
CA VAL A 24 -19.71 -3.42 19.96
C VAL A 24 -19.06 -2.81 18.72
N ALA A 25 -17.82 -3.19 18.47
CA ALA A 25 -17.11 -2.81 17.26
C ALA A 25 -17.72 -3.51 16.03
N PRO A 26 -17.59 -2.93 14.81
CA PRO A 26 -18.17 -3.49 13.60
C PRO A 26 -17.69 -4.92 13.28
N GLU A 27 -16.47 -5.27 13.69
CA GLU A 27 -15.88 -6.60 13.56
C GLU A 27 -16.52 -7.68 14.44
N ASP A 28 -17.07 -7.27 15.59
CA ASP A 28 -17.66 -8.13 16.62
C ASP A 28 -19.19 -8.26 16.47
N ALA A 29 -19.77 -7.60 15.46
CA ALA A 29 -21.19 -7.67 15.15
C ALA A 29 -21.46 -8.53 13.91
N GLU A 30 -22.57 -9.25 13.93
CA GLU A 30 -23.18 -9.83 12.74
C GLU A 30 -24.37 -8.97 12.35
N ILE A 31 -24.31 -8.43 11.13
CA ILE A 31 -25.26 -7.45 10.60
C ILE A 31 -25.91 -8.03 9.35
N GLU A 32 -27.24 -8.01 9.30
CA GLU A 32 -28.02 -8.46 8.14
C GLU A 32 -28.96 -7.34 7.68
N VAL A 33 -28.88 -7.00 6.39
CA VAL A 33 -29.69 -5.95 5.77
C VAL A 33 -31.01 -6.58 5.31
N LEU A 34 -32.13 -6.09 5.84
CA LEU A 34 -33.47 -6.58 5.50
C LEU A 34 -34.09 -5.75 4.37
N GLU A 35 -33.83 -4.44 4.35
CA GLU A 35 -34.41 -3.53 3.37
C GLU A 35 -33.40 -2.45 3.00
N GLU A 36 -33.12 -2.32 1.71
CA GLU A 36 -32.23 -1.29 1.17
C GLU A 36 -33.03 -0.07 0.69
N PRO A 37 -32.57 1.17 0.97
CA PRO A 37 -33.23 2.37 0.50
C PRO A 37 -33.12 2.45 -1.03
N LYS A 38 -34.24 2.57 -1.73
CA LYS A 38 -34.26 2.59 -3.19
C LYS A 38 -34.09 4.02 -3.71
N PRO A 39 -33.24 4.27 -4.72
CA PRO A 39 -33.16 5.57 -5.36
C PRO A 39 -34.47 5.86 -6.11
N GLY A 40 -35.15 6.95 -5.76
CA GLY A 40 -36.36 7.41 -6.43
C GLY A 40 -36.07 8.24 -7.69
N LEU A 41 -37.07 8.34 -8.56
CA LEU A 41 -37.04 9.23 -9.73
C LEU A 41 -36.91 10.69 -9.22
N PHE A 42 -35.97 11.45 -9.76
CA PHE A 42 -35.57 12.82 -9.33
C PHE A 42 -34.62 12.93 -8.12
N GLY A 43 -33.80 11.92 -7.84
CA GLY A 43 -32.73 12.03 -6.83
C GLY A 43 -33.24 12.15 -5.39
N ARG A 44 -34.53 11.86 -5.16
CA ARG A 44 -35.13 11.74 -3.83
C ARG A 44 -35.06 10.28 -3.40
N LEU A 45 -34.42 9.99 -2.26
CA LEU A 45 -34.39 8.64 -1.71
C LEU A 45 -35.81 8.22 -1.31
N ARG A 46 -36.20 6.98 -1.67
CA ARG A 46 -37.50 6.41 -1.33
C ARG A 46 -37.31 5.13 -0.52
N GLY A 47 -37.86 5.13 0.69
CA GLY A 47 -37.79 4.01 1.62
C GLY A 47 -36.70 4.20 2.68
N GLU A 48 -36.88 3.52 3.80
CA GLU A 48 -35.94 3.52 4.93
C GLU A 48 -35.15 2.21 4.90
N ALA A 49 -33.87 2.29 5.27
CA ALA A 49 -33.04 1.11 5.46
C ALA A 49 -33.45 0.38 6.74
N LYS A 50 -33.60 -0.95 6.68
CA LYS A 50 -33.83 -1.79 7.86
C LYS A 50 -32.71 -2.80 8.01
N VAL A 51 -32.11 -2.88 9.20
CA VAL A 51 -30.99 -3.75 9.51
C VAL A 51 -31.25 -4.47 10.82
N ARG A 52 -30.89 -5.75 10.91
CA ARG A 52 -30.82 -6.47 12.18
C ARG A 52 -29.37 -6.80 12.54
N ALA A 53 -29.00 -6.63 13.80
CA ALA A 53 -27.65 -6.90 14.28
C ALA A 53 -27.66 -7.75 15.56
N ARG A 54 -26.61 -8.56 15.73
CA ARG A 54 -26.32 -9.31 16.97
C ARG A 54 -24.82 -9.33 17.26
N VAL A 55 -24.46 -9.55 18.52
CA VAL A 55 -23.05 -9.72 18.93
C VAL A 55 -22.57 -11.13 18.59
N ARG A 56 -21.39 -11.24 17.96
CA ARG A 56 -20.73 -12.54 17.73
C ARG A 56 -20.11 -13.04 19.05
N PRO A 57 -20.28 -14.31 19.41
CA PRO A 57 -19.60 -14.87 20.57
C PRO A 57 -18.09 -14.92 20.33
N THR A 58 -17.34 -14.14 21.10
CA THR A 58 -15.88 -14.14 21.09
C THR A 58 -15.38 -15.45 21.71
N SER A 59 -14.76 -16.32 20.92
CA SER A 59 -13.90 -17.37 21.47
C SER A 59 -12.71 -16.70 22.14
N VAL A 60 -12.54 -16.94 23.44
CA VAL A 60 -11.54 -16.31 24.31
C VAL A 60 -10.16 -16.35 23.66
N ARG A 61 -9.64 -15.17 23.26
CA ARG A 61 -8.23 -15.00 22.93
C ARG A 61 -7.45 -14.98 24.24
N GLU A 62 -6.70 -16.04 24.51
CA GLU A 62 -5.87 -16.15 25.72
C GLU A 62 -4.90 -14.96 25.81
N THR A 63 -4.98 -14.28 26.95
CA THR A 63 -4.20 -13.09 27.25
C THR A 63 -2.79 -13.54 27.63
N SER A 64 -1.76 -13.12 26.88
CA SER A 64 -0.40 -13.15 27.40
C SER A 64 -0.22 -11.98 28.36
N ARG A 65 -0.55 -12.26 29.63
CA ARG A 65 -0.09 -11.55 30.83
C ARG A 65 1.41 -11.24 30.70
N ARG A 66 1.77 -9.96 30.59
CA ARG A 66 3.11 -9.48 30.99
C ARG A 66 2.93 -8.52 32.14
N GLU A 67 3.48 -8.95 33.27
CA GLU A 67 3.39 -8.34 34.57
C GLU A 67 4.21 -7.05 34.68
N ARG A 68 3.63 -6.18 35.51
CA ARG A 68 4.20 -5.08 36.29
C ARG A 68 5.72 -5.05 36.49
N GLY A 69 6.28 -3.87 36.22
CA GLY A 69 7.24 -3.15 37.07
C GLY A 69 7.30 -1.71 36.54
N GLY A 70 7.11 -0.61 37.27
CA GLY A 70 7.05 -0.38 38.70
C GLY A 70 8.07 0.71 39.06
N ARG A 71 7.59 1.97 39.17
CA ARG A 71 8.17 3.10 39.95
C ARG A 71 9.48 3.72 39.44
N ASP A 72 9.84 4.98 39.70
CA ASP A 72 9.24 6.20 40.25
C ASP A 72 10.30 7.29 39.95
N GLY A 73 9.91 8.56 39.88
CA GLY A 73 10.86 9.68 39.94
C GLY A 73 10.77 10.72 38.82
N GLU A 74 10.54 12.01 38.98
CA GLU A 74 9.90 12.85 39.99
C GLU A 74 10.19 14.31 39.55
N ARG A 75 9.14 15.17 39.55
CA ARG A 75 9.19 16.66 39.63
C ARG A 75 9.80 17.40 38.40
N ARG A 76 9.43 18.63 38.02
CA ARG A 76 8.69 19.72 38.65
C ARG A 76 8.45 20.80 37.58
N GLY A 77 7.27 21.46 37.64
CA GLY A 77 7.05 22.88 37.31
C GLY A 77 7.21 23.28 35.82
N GLY A 78 6.42 24.16 35.24
CA GLY A 78 5.40 25.05 35.76
C GLY A 78 5.15 26.10 34.67
N ARG A 79 3.88 26.26 34.30
CA ARG A 79 3.20 27.49 33.88
C ARG A 79 3.89 28.43 32.87
N SER A 80 3.26 28.45 31.69
CA SER A 80 2.49 29.59 31.17
C SER A 80 3.21 30.83 30.64
N ARG A 81 2.78 31.17 29.41
CA ARG A 81 2.66 32.52 28.80
C ARG A 81 4.00 33.15 28.40
N SER A 82 4.13 33.92 27.35
CA SER A 82 3.30 34.36 26.23
C SER A 82 4.15 35.42 25.51
N ARG A 83 3.90 35.65 24.22
CA ARG A 83 4.31 36.80 23.41
C ARG A 83 5.79 36.81 22.99
N GLU A 84 6.15 36.86 21.72
CA GLU A 84 5.83 37.74 20.57
C GLU A 84 7.09 38.55 20.22
N ARG A 85 7.64 38.23 19.04
CA ARG A 85 8.26 39.10 18.02
C ARG A 85 9.40 40.07 18.39
N GLY A 86 10.43 40.01 17.53
CA GLY A 86 11.41 41.07 17.27
C GLY A 86 12.77 40.45 16.93
N ALA A 87 13.11 40.14 15.68
CA ALA A 87 13.55 41.01 14.59
C ALA A 87 15.01 41.49 14.70
N ARG A 88 15.73 41.33 13.57
CA ARG A 88 17.00 41.97 13.13
C ARG A 88 18.29 41.30 13.61
N ASP A 89 19.07 40.74 12.68
CA ASP A 89 20.07 41.39 11.78
C ASP A 89 21.41 41.58 12.50
N GLY A 90 22.49 41.10 11.90
CA GLY A 90 23.83 41.16 12.49
C GLY A 90 24.76 40.06 12.00
N ARG A 91 25.56 40.42 11.00
CA ARG A 91 26.74 39.71 10.46
C ARG A 91 27.80 39.50 11.54
N ASP A 92 28.62 38.46 11.35
CA ASP A 92 30.09 38.46 11.44
C ASP A 92 30.54 37.02 11.10
N GLY A 93 31.27 36.77 10.02
CA GLY A 93 32.73 36.93 9.89
C GLY A 93 33.32 35.50 9.84
N GLU A 94 34.38 35.15 9.13
CA GLU A 94 35.35 35.86 8.33
C GLU A 94 36.24 34.79 7.65
N ARG A 95 36.69 35.09 6.41
CA ARG A 95 37.98 34.64 5.79
C ARG A 95 38.08 33.12 5.46
N ARG A 96 38.69 32.68 4.36
CA ARG A 96 39.95 33.13 3.76
C ARG A 96 40.03 32.63 2.31
N ARG A 97 40.66 33.47 1.49
CA ARG A 97 40.96 33.32 0.06
C ARG A 97 41.97 32.20 -0.17
N GLU A 98 41.92 31.57 -1.34
CA GLU A 98 43.08 31.44 -2.21
C GLU A 98 42.65 31.34 -3.68
N ARG A 99 43.37 32.09 -4.52
CA ARG A 99 43.18 32.27 -5.96
C ARG A 99 44.11 31.31 -6.70
N SER A 100 43.73 30.91 -7.92
CA SER A 100 44.67 30.89 -9.03
C SER A 100 43.94 31.04 -10.36
N ASP A 101 44.32 32.10 -11.07
CA ASP A 101 43.91 32.49 -12.42
C ASP A 101 44.38 31.47 -13.48
N SER A 102 43.64 31.40 -14.59
CA SER A 102 44.17 31.10 -15.92
C SER A 102 43.31 31.77 -16.99
N ARG A 103 43.95 32.61 -17.80
CA ARG A 103 43.39 33.57 -18.77
C ARG A 103 43.28 32.98 -20.19
N GLY A 104 42.10 33.16 -20.83
CA GLY A 104 41.84 33.52 -22.25
C GLY A 104 42.30 32.59 -23.39
N PRO A 105 42.03 32.89 -24.70
CA PRO A 105 41.28 34.03 -25.31
C PRO A 105 40.16 33.57 -26.31
N ALA A 106 39.03 34.25 -26.50
CA ALA A 106 38.69 35.40 -27.38
C ALA A 106 38.56 35.15 -28.92
N ARG A 107 37.29 35.23 -29.40
CA ARG A 107 36.74 35.79 -30.68
C ARG A 107 36.74 34.97 -31.99
N GLU A 108 35.55 34.85 -32.61
CA GLU A 108 35.21 35.40 -33.94
C GLU A 108 33.70 35.31 -34.26
N ARG A 109 33.24 36.05 -35.30
CA ARG A 109 31.88 36.63 -35.50
C ARG A 109 31.02 35.95 -36.60
N THR A 110 29.70 35.84 -36.37
CA THR A 110 28.49 36.05 -37.28
C THR A 110 28.33 35.30 -38.63
N PRO A 111 27.15 35.30 -39.33
CA PRO A 111 25.72 35.51 -38.97
C PRO A 111 24.69 34.53 -39.65
N ASP A 112 23.40 34.74 -39.34
CA ASP A 112 22.16 34.47 -40.11
C ASP A 112 21.73 33.05 -40.51
N ARG A 113 20.59 32.62 -39.94
CA ARG A 113 19.44 32.08 -40.69
C ARG A 113 18.17 32.15 -39.85
N GLU A 114 17.29 33.06 -40.27
CA GLU A 114 15.87 33.03 -39.96
C GLU A 114 15.25 31.71 -40.47
N ARG A 115 14.46 31.04 -39.65
CA ARG A 115 13.14 30.50 -40.03
C ARG A 115 12.35 30.09 -38.80
N SER A 116 11.20 30.73 -38.70
CA SER A 116 10.09 30.51 -37.79
C SER A 116 9.53 29.09 -37.84
N ALA A 117 8.75 28.79 -36.80
CA ALA A 117 7.85 27.65 -36.57
C ALA A 117 8.48 26.48 -35.80
N ASP A 118 8.18 26.38 -34.51
CA ASP A 118 7.16 25.43 -34.06
C ASP A 118 6.70 25.82 -32.65
N ASP A 119 5.43 26.18 -32.57
CA ASP A 119 4.69 26.55 -31.36
C ASP A 119 4.00 25.26 -30.90
N GLY A 120 4.49 24.63 -29.84
CA GLY A 120 3.82 23.46 -29.27
C GLY A 120 4.67 22.49 -28.49
N ASP A 121 5.20 22.87 -27.32
CA ASP A 121 5.46 21.85 -26.27
C ASP A 121 5.62 22.51 -24.89
N VAL A 122 4.51 22.93 -24.29
CA VAL A 122 4.45 23.24 -22.84
C VAL A 122 3.04 22.94 -22.31
N ALA A 123 2.63 21.67 -22.40
CA ALA A 123 1.39 21.19 -21.79
C ALA A 123 1.49 19.71 -21.35
N ARG A 124 2.66 19.29 -20.81
CA ARG A 124 2.85 17.90 -20.35
C ARG A 124 3.32 17.75 -18.90
N ASP A 125 3.61 18.83 -18.19
CA ASP A 125 4.10 18.74 -16.79
C ASP A 125 2.99 18.85 -15.73
N ASP A 126 1.85 19.46 -16.04
CA ASP A 126 0.78 19.63 -15.05
C ASP A 126 -0.01 18.34 -14.76
N ASP A 127 -0.17 17.45 -15.75
CA ASP A 127 -0.96 16.21 -15.63
C ASP A 127 -0.26 15.16 -14.75
N VAL A 128 1.08 15.10 -14.78
CA VAL A 128 1.88 14.19 -13.94
C VAL A 128 1.86 14.63 -12.47
N SER A 129 1.79 15.94 -12.22
CA SER A 129 1.78 16.53 -10.88
C SER A 129 0.44 16.34 -10.17
N ASP A 130 -0.67 16.46 -10.91
CA ASP A 130 -2.02 16.25 -10.38
C ASP A 130 -2.29 14.77 -10.04
N ASN A 131 -1.82 13.85 -10.89
CA ASN A 131 -1.96 12.42 -10.65
C ASN A 131 -1.15 11.91 -9.44
N ARG A 132 -0.06 12.59 -9.03
CA ARG A 132 0.67 12.26 -7.79
C ARG A 132 -0.09 12.70 -6.54
N ARG A 133 -0.62 13.93 -6.53
CA ARG A 133 -1.33 14.50 -5.36
C ARG A 133 -2.63 13.75 -5.07
N ARG A 134 -3.31 13.28 -6.12
CA ARG A 134 -4.55 12.49 -5.99
C ARG A 134 -4.33 11.09 -5.39
N ARG A 135 -3.10 10.57 -5.40
CA ARG A 135 -2.75 9.23 -4.87
C ARG A 135 -2.45 9.24 -3.37
N GLU A 136 -2.02 10.37 -2.81
CA GLU A 136 -1.64 10.47 -1.40
C GLU A 136 -2.86 10.45 -0.45
N ASP A 137 -4.04 10.85 -0.94
CA ASP A 137 -5.28 10.96 -0.15
C ASP A 137 -6.27 9.79 -0.33
N ALA A 138 -5.91 8.74 -1.06
CA ALA A 138 -6.78 7.57 -1.24
C ALA A 138 -6.77 6.66 0.00
N PRO A 139 -7.91 6.04 0.37
CA PRO A 139 -7.95 5.07 1.47
C PRO A 139 -6.97 3.93 1.20
N LYS A 140 -5.97 3.73 2.07
CA LYS A 140 -5.00 2.66 1.94
C LYS A 140 -5.72 1.31 2.06
N VAL A 141 -5.67 0.51 1.00
CA VAL A 141 -6.19 -0.84 1.00
C VAL A 141 -5.46 -1.65 2.07
N PRO A 142 -6.16 -2.36 2.97
CA PRO A 142 -5.50 -3.20 3.96
C PRO A 142 -4.75 -4.34 3.26
N VAL A 143 -3.54 -4.62 3.74
CA VAL A 143 -2.62 -5.64 3.18
C VAL A 143 -3.25 -7.03 3.12
N THR A 144 -4.16 -7.35 4.04
CA THR A 144 -4.91 -8.62 4.06
C THR A 144 -5.81 -8.76 2.85
N THR A 145 -6.47 -7.70 2.42
CA THR A 145 -7.33 -7.72 1.22
C THR A 145 -6.51 -7.88 -0.05
N VAL A 146 -5.32 -7.26 -0.12
CA VAL A 146 -4.38 -7.46 -1.24
C VAL A 146 -3.92 -8.91 -1.31
N ARG A 147 -3.54 -9.50 -0.17
CA ARG A 147 -3.20 -10.93 -0.07
C ARG A 147 -4.35 -11.81 -0.54
N ASP A 148 -5.57 -11.57 -0.07
CA ASP A 148 -6.74 -12.40 -0.38
C ASP A 148 -7.08 -12.33 -1.88
N ALA A 149 -6.98 -11.14 -2.49
CA ALA A 149 -7.18 -10.98 -3.93
C ALA A 149 -6.11 -11.72 -4.76
N ALA A 150 -4.84 -11.63 -4.34
CA ALA A 150 -3.73 -12.28 -5.04
C ALA A 150 -3.77 -13.80 -4.92
N THR A 151 -4.04 -14.34 -3.72
CA THR A 151 -4.19 -15.78 -3.47
C THR A 151 -5.36 -16.35 -4.27
N THR A 152 -6.52 -15.71 -4.21
CA THR A 152 -7.70 -16.09 -5.02
C THR A 152 -7.39 -16.13 -6.52
N PHE A 153 -6.63 -15.15 -7.02
CA PHE A 153 -6.22 -15.12 -8.43
C PHE A 153 -5.30 -16.29 -8.79
N LEU A 154 -4.28 -16.55 -7.96
CA LEU A 154 -3.32 -17.62 -8.20
C LEU A 154 -3.98 -19.00 -8.11
N ASP A 155 -4.83 -19.24 -7.10
CA ASP A 155 -5.61 -20.48 -6.98
C ASP A 155 -6.44 -20.71 -8.25
N GLY A 156 -7.18 -19.70 -8.69
CA GLY A 156 -7.98 -19.79 -9.92
C GLY A 156 -7.13 -20.01 -11.18
N LEU A 157 -5.94 -19.42 -11.25
CA LEU A 157 -5.02 -19.60 -12.38
C LEU A 157 -4.51 -21.04 -12.46
N PHE A 158 -4.02 -21.60 -11.34
CA PHE A 158 -3.49 -22.97 -11.34
C PHE A 158 -4.60 -24.01 -11.51
N GLN A 159 -5.78 -23.75 -10.94
CA GLN A 159 -6.96 -24.58 -11.16
C GLN A 159 -7.39 -24.57 -12.65
N ALA A 160 -7.44 -23.40 -13.29
CA ALA A 160 -7.77 -23.29 -14.71
C ALA A 160 -6.71 -23.94 -15.62
N ALA A 161 -5.45 -23.98 -15.17
CA ALA A 161 -4.37 -24.71 -15.84
C ALA A 161 -4.42 -26.24 -15.61
N GLY A 162 -5.34 -26.74 -14.79
CA GLY A 162 -5.46 -28.16 -14.45
C GLY A 162 -4.32 -28.68 -13.59
N LEU A 163 -3.68 -27.81 -12.80
CA LEU A 163 -2.55 -28.16 -11.95
C LEU A 163 -2.96 -28.24 -10.48
N SER A 164 -2.43 -29.26 -9.78
CA SER A 164 -2.55 -29.38 -8.34
C SER A 164 -1.49 -28.52 -7.66
N ALA A 165 -1.87 -27.28 -7.37
CA ALA A 165 -1.04 -26.32 -6.63
C ALA A 165 -1.69 -25.99 -5.29
N THR A 166 -0.87 -25.79 -4.27
CA THR A 166 -1.22 -25.23 -2.96
C THR A 166 -0.57 -23.86 -2.87
N VAL A 167 -1.36 -22.85 -2.52
CA VAL A 167 -0.90 -21.47 -2.37
C VAL A 167 -0.87 -21.13 -0.88
N GLU A 168 0.31 -20.82 -0.38
CA GLU A 168 0.54 -20.34 0.98
C GLU A 168 0.94 -18.86 0.94
N SER A 169 0.52 -18.09 1.95
CA SER A 169 0.89 -16.67 2.02
C SER A 169 1.26 -16.25 3.45
N SER A 170 2.25 -15.36 3.54
CA SER A 170 2.68 -14.72 4.78
C SER A 170 2.75 -13.21 4.59
N ILE A 171 2.44 -12.47 5.66
CA ILE A 171 2.51 -11.01 5.70
C ILE A 171 3.57 -10.60 6.72
N ASP A 172 4.49 -9.74 6.30
CA ASP A 172 5.44 -9.06 7.18
C ASP A 172 5.38 -7.54 6.92
N GLY A 173 4.68 -6.81 7.78
CA GLY A 173 4.39 -5.38 7.58
C GLY A 173 3.60 -5.12 6.29
N GLU A 174 4.25 -4.49 5.32
CA GLU A 174 3.71 -4.19 3.98
C GLU A 174 4.19 -5.17 2.90
N GLU A 175 4.93 -6.22 3.29
CA GLU A 175 5.42 -7.26 2.39
C GLU A 175 4.50 -8.47 2.44
N ILE A 176 4.06 -8.92 1.26
CA ILE A 176 3.30 -10.15 1.08
C ILE A 176 4.19 -11.11 0.31
N ASP A 177 4.54 -12.21 0.95
CA ASP A 177 5.18 -13.34 0.30
C ASP A 177 4.12 -14.41 0.03
N ILE A 178 4.04 -14.83 -1.23
CA ILE A 178 3.17 -15.94 -1.67
C ILE A 178 4.06 -17.06 -2.19
N ALA A 179 3.93 -18.24 -1.59
CA ALA A 179 4.61 -19.45 -2.01
C ALA A 179 3.60 -20.39 -2.66
N VAL A 180 3.94 -20.92 -3.83
CA VAL A 180 3.13 -21.91 -4.53
C VAL A 180 3.88 -23.21 -4.58
N GLN A 181 3.31 -24.26 -4.00
CA GLN A 181 3.85 -25.62 -3.98
C GLN A 181 2.93 -26.55 -4.76
N GLY A 182 3.47 -27.62 -5.33
CA GLY A 182 2.68 -28.56 -6.12
C GLY A 182 3.50 -29.23 -7.22
N ASP A 183 2.81 -30.07 -7.98
CA ASP A 183 3.41 -30.88 -9.03
C ASP A 183 3.40 -30.16 -10.38
N ASN A 184 4.39 -30.46 -11.23
CA ASN A 184 4.49 -29.94 -12.60
C ASN A 184 4.49 -28.40 -12.73
N LEU A 185 4.90 -27.67 -11.70
CA LEU A 185 4.95 -26.20 -11.70
C LEU A 185 6.13 -25.60 -12.47
N THR A 186 7.02 -26.42 -13.04
CA THR A 186 8.26 -25.97 -13.70
C THR A 186 8.01 -24.99 -14.85
N MET A 187 6.90 -25.16 -15.58
CA MET A 187 6.52 -24.25 -16.67
C MET A 187 6.21 -22.82 -16.19
N PHE A 188 5.72 -22.68 -14.95
CA PHE A 188 5.42 -21.38 -14.33
C PHE A 188 6.67 -20.70 -13.75
N VAL A 189 7.80 -21.40 -13.69
CA VAL A 189 9.11 -20.80 -13.42
C VAL A 189 9.72 -20.24 -14.70
N GLY A 190 9.77 -21.07 -15.74
CA GLY A 190 10.34 -20.73 -17.04
C GLY A 190 11.87 -20.52 -17.04
N PRO A 191 12.47 -20.25 -18.23
CA PRO A 191 13.91 -20.08 -18.36
C PRO A 191 14.43 -18.94 -17.51
N ARG A 192 15.41 -19.23 -16.63
CA ARG A 192 15.99 -18.27 -15.68
C ARG A 192 14.96 -17.56 -14.78
N GLY A 193 13.74 -18.10 -14.64
CA GLY A 193 12.68 -17.50 -13.82
C GLY A 193 11.83 -16.44 -14.54
N ALA A 194 11.94 -16.30 -15.87
CA ALA A 194 11.22 -15.28 -16.62
C ALA A 194 9.69 -15.41 -16.48
N THR A 195 9.15 -16.63 -16.51
CA THR A 195 7.71 -16.87 -16.35
C THR A 195 7.27 -16.55 -14.92
N LEU A 196 8.07 -16.88 -13.91
CA LEU A 196 7.79 -16.53 -12.52
C LEU A 196 7.71 -15.02 -12.32
N THR A 197 8.63 -14.26 -12.92
CA THR A 197 8.61 -12.79 -12.87
C THR A 197 7.34 -12.24 -13.51
N ASN A 198 6.99 -12.71 -14.70
CA ASN A 198 5.77 -12.27 -15.38
C ASN A 198 4.50 -12.65 -14.60
N LEU A 199 4.47 -13.83 -13.98
CA LEU A 199 3.39 -14.28 -13.13
C LEU A 199 3.20 -13.35 -11.92
N GLN A 200 4.30 -12.97 -11.26
CA GLN A 200 4.28 -12.01 -10.18
C GLN A 200 3.74 -10.66 -10.63
N ASP A 201 4.20 -10.15 -11.78
CA ASP A 201 3.75 -8.86 -12.32
C ASP A 201 2.26 -8.87 -12.66
N ILE A 202 1.77 -9.93 -13.29
CA ILE A 202 0.33 -10.09 -13.59
C ILE A 202 -0.47 -10.12 -12.29
N THR A 203 0.00 -10.86 -11.28
CA THR A 203 -0.67 -10.94 -9.97
C THR A 203 -0.75 -9.57 -9.30
N ARG A 204 0.33 -8.78 -9.36
CA ARG A 204 0.36 -7.39 -8.88
C ARG A 204 -0.66 -6.53 -9.61
N VAL A 205 -0.67 -6.57 -10.94
CA VAL A 205 -1.58 -5.77 -11.79
C VAL A 205 -3.05 -6.15 -11.55
N VAL A 206 -3.36 -7.44 -11.41
CA VAL A 206 -4.72 -7.90 -11.10
C VAL A 206 -5.18 -7.39 -9.73
N SER A 207 -4.30 -7.44 -8.73
CA SER A 207 -4.59 -6.93 -7.39
C SER A 207 -4.82 -5.42 -7.40
N GLN A 208 -3.96 -4.66 -8.09
CA GLN A 208 -4.07 -3.21 -8.25
C GLN A 208 -5.34 -2.81 -9.02
N ARG A 209 -5.71 -3.55 -10.07
CA ARG A 209 -6.93 -3.27 -10.84
C ARG A 209 -8.21 -3.49 -10.02
N ARG A 210 -8.21 -4.46 -9.11
CA ARG A 210 -9.39 -4.79 -8.28
C ARG A 210 -9.55 -3.87 -7.08
N LEU A 211 -8.43 -3.49 -6.45
CA LEU A 211 -8.44 -2.83 -5.14
C LEU A 211 -8.05 -1.36 -5.21
N GLY A 212 -7.53 -0.88 -6.34
CA GLY A 212 -6.94 0.44 -6.47
C GLY A 212 -5.44 0.42 -6.19
N ASP A 213 -4.84 1.60 -6.07
CA ASP A 213 -3.42 1.72 -5.74
C ASP A 213 -3.17 1.22 -4.31
N HIS A 214 -2.16 0.39 -4.13
CA HIS A 214 -1.73 -0.10 -2.82
C HIS A 214 -0.21 -0.10 -2.76
N ASP A 215 0.33 0.34 -1.62
CA ASP A 215 1.79 0.44 -1.40
C ASP A 215 2.42 -0.94 -1.10
N THR A 216 1.64 -2.02 -1.22
CA THR A 216 2.01 -3.35 -0.73
C THR A 216 3.01 -4.04 -1.67
N ARG A 217 4.09 -4.58 -1.11
CA ARG A 217 5.12 -5.30 -1.86
C ARG A 217 4.73 -6.76 -2.00
N LEU A 218 4.25 -7.13 -3.18
CA LEU A 218 3.85 -8.50 -3.49
C LEU A 218 5.00 -9.29 -4.13
N ARG A 219 5.43 -10.37 -3.48
CA ARG A 219 6.39 -11.34 -4.00
C ARG A 219 5.72 -12.70 -4.20
N VAL A 220 5.97 -13.30 -5.35
CA VAL A 220 5.51 -14.67 -5.66
C VAL A 220 6.73 -15.56 -5.88
N ASP A 221 6.71 -16.75 -5.29
CA ASP A 221 7.64 -17.84 -5.55
C ASP A 221 6.88 -19.11 -5.93
N VAL A 222 7.44 -19.85 -6.89
CA VAL A 222 6.87 -21.10 -7.36
C VAL A 222 7.88 -22.22 -7.14
N GLY A 223 7.46 -23.21 -6.37
CA GLY A 223 8.18 -24.42 -6.07
C GLY A 223 9.57 -24.18 -5.47
N GLY A 224 9.81 -23.10 -4.71
CA GLY A 224 11.11 -22.83 -4.08
C GLY A 224 12.20 -22.33 -5.05
N TYR A 225 11.83 -21.83 -6.24
CA TYR A 225 12.79 -21.46 -7.27
C TYR A 225 13.78 -20.38 -6.82
N ARG A 226 13.29 -19.32 -6.15
CA ARG A 226 14.14 -18.20 -5.70
C ARG A 226 15.25 -18.66 -4.77
N GLN A 227 14.94 -19.55 -3.83
CA GLN A 227 15.94 -20.11 -2.91
C GLN A 227 16.97 -20.96 -3.67
N ARG A 228 16.53 -21.90 -4.51
CA ARG A 228 17.45 -22.71 -5.33
C ARG A 228 18.33 -21.85 -6.24
N ARG A 229 17.79 -20.76 -6.80
CA ARG A 229 18.52 -19.83 -7.66
C ARG A 229 19.59 -19.08 -6.88
N LYS A 230 19.27 -18.62 -5.66
CA LYS A 230 20.24 -18.00 -4.74
C LYS A 230 21.39 -18.95 -4.43
N ASP A 231 21.09 -20.20 -4.07
CA ASP A 231 22.11 -21.19 -3.72
C ASP A 231 23.01 -21.54 -4.92
N ALA A 232 22.42 -21.67 -6.12
CA ALA A 232 23.17 -21.93 -7.35
C ALA A 232 24.09 -20.76 -7.73
N LEU A 233 23.60 -19.52 -7.62
CA LEU A 233 24.39 -18.32 -7.89
C LEU A 233 25.51 -18.14 -6.85
N GLY A 234 25.24 -18.43 -5.58
CA GLY A 234 26.26 -18.40 -4.52
C GLY A 234 27.39 -19.39 -4.80
N ARG A 235 27.05 -20.64 -5.15
CA ARG A 235 28.05 -21.66 -5.57
C ARG A 235 28.84 -21.22 -6.80
N PHE A 236 28.18 -20.63 -7.78
CA PHE A 236 28.83 -20.12 -8.99
C PHE A 236 29.81 -18.98 -8.66
N ALA A 237 29.39 -18.01 -7.85
CA ALA A 237 30.23 -16.88 -7.45
C ALA A 237 31.47 -17.35 -6.67
N LEU A 238 31.31 -18.29 -5.74
CA LEU A 238 32.44 -18.89 -5.01
C LEU A 238 33.41 -19.63 -5.93
N LYS A 239 32.89 -20.36 -6.92
CA LYS A 239 33.72 -21.03 -7.92
C LYS A 239 34.55 -20.01 -8.72
N VAL A 240 33.90 -18.99 -9.27
CA VAL A 240 34.58 -17.94 -10.06
C VAL A 240 35.61 -17.21 -9.21
N ALA A 241 35.31 -16.94 -7.94
CA ALA A 241 36.26 -16.28 -7.03
C ALA A 241 37.51 -17.11 -6.72
N ASN A 242 37.41 -18.45 -6.73
CA ASN A 242 38.54 -19.35 -6.53
C ASN A 242 39.34 -19.60 -7.81
N ASP A 243 38.73 -19.37 -8.98
CA ASP A 243 39.34 -19.57 -10.30
C ASP A 243 40.17 -18.32 -10.76
N VAL A 244 40.14 -17.21 -10.01
CA VAL A 244 40.86 -15.93 -10.27
C VAL A 244 41.99 -15.73 -9.26
#